data_AF-A0A9Y3S872-F1
#
_entry.id   AF-A0A9Y3S872-F1
#
_cell.length_a   1.000
_cell.length_b   1.000
_cell.length_c   1.000
_cell.angle_alpha   90.00
_cell.angle_beta   90.00
_cell.angle_gamma   90.00
#
_symmetry.space_group_name_H-M   'P 1'
#
loop_
_entity.id
_entity.type
_entity.pdbx_description
1 polymer ?
#
loop_
_entity_poly.entity_id
_entity_poly.type
_entity_poly.pdbx_seq_one_letter_code
_entity_poly.pdbx_strand_id
1 'polypeptide(L)'
;MSSNQSFKSQHEEAYASLMRGLKELDLQGPCVPSDLVLIGDHAFPLAMNSRGQVLIAASLYGSGRIVVLGHEGYLTAFPALVENAVTWLRGDGSDNLSVGVQRNVSAVANNLQKPSFQVEVVGAFSDRLEVGVYVTDAYSLGSDPTELVAFLKAGGGVLIAGQAWSWAANHPKENTLHQFDGNKVSGVAGIYFTERYGEAENLPVYPQIPSSWKSLTTGKDFKDDLEFLLQGVSEFDLPSDCVFSEVLVHGPLAFPIGTTEDGRPFLAGAYYGRGRVIVVTHEAYLAVESMAPFWRNAIHWLDEGRRGVVGVMVDPALKVLSKSGLKCEKTNFRKDLSVFVCTAYITEHLEEIQNFVAEGGGLLIGGHAWWWAQTHAGQNPLTDFSGIKKCTTRLQEKFGWDAFKKVFAAYHHMSNFPDDNGTKMNLYAETFSQTVGMNLTGFFKAWGWPIKTATERKLSQLPYWNDHPMIQYR
;
A
#
# COMPACT_ATOMS: atom_id res chain seq x y z
N MET A 1 -14.73 11.77 -11.02
CA MET A 1 -14.66 10.70 -12.03
C MET A 1 -13.36 10.68 -12.83
N SER A 2 -12.30 11.45 -12.47
CA SER A 2 -11.14 11.64 -13.35
C SER A 2 -9.87 10.85 -12.95
N SER A 3 -9.64 10.56 -11.66
CA SER A 3 -8.33 10.04 -11.20
C SER A 3 -8.10 8.53 -11.43
N ASN A 4 -9.05 7.65 -11.12
CA ASN A 4 -8.79 6.20 -11.15
C ASN A 4 -8.79 5.59 -12.57
N GLN A 5 -9.55 6.16 -13.52
CA GLN A 5 -9.43 5.81 -14.95
C GLN A 5 -8.09 6.30 -15.51
N SER A 6 -7.61 7.47 -15.06
CA SER A 6 -6.28 7.99 -15.39
C SER A 6 -5.17 7.05 -14.92
N PHE A 7 -5.20 6.57 -13.66
CA PHE A 7 -4.17 5.65 -13.16
C PHE A 7 -4.14 4.31 -13.89
N LYS A 8 -5.30 3.72 -14.17
CA LYS A 8 -5.36 2.47 -14.93
C LYS A 8 -4.81 2.66 -16.35
N SER A 9 -5.13 3.76 -17.03
CA SER A 9 -4.56 4.09 -18.34
C SER A 9 -3.04 4.24 -18.27
N GLN A 10 -2.55 4.98 -17.27
CA GLN A 10 -1.11 5.24 -17.09
C GLN A 10 -0.30 3.96 -16.81
N HIS A 11 -0.81 3.03 -15.99
CA HIS A 11 -0.11 1.77 -15.76
C HIS A 11 -0.07 0.89 -17.01
N GLU A 12 -1.16 0.80 -17.77
CA GLU A 12 -1.17 0.02 -19.01
C GLU A 12 -0.22 0.61 -20.06
N GLU A 13 -0.16 1.94 -20.18
CA GLU A 13 0.81 2.63 -21.04
C GLU A 13 2.26 2.38 -20.60
N ALA A 14 2.52 2.47 -19.28
CA ALA A 14 3.84 2.18 -18.71
C ALA A 14 4.24 0.72 -18.93
N TYR A 15 3.33 -0.22 -18.66
CA TYR A 15 3.52 -1.64 -18.87
C TYR A 15 3.80 -1.94 -20.35
N ALA A 16 3.03 -1.38 -21.28
CA ALA A 16 3.25 -1.55 -22.71
C ALA A 16 4.62 -1.02 -23.15
N SER A 17 5.08 0.10 -22.57
CA SER A 17 6.42 0.67 -22.83
C SER A 17 7.53 -0.24 -22.31
N LEU A 18 7.39 -0.72 -21.07
CA LEU A 18 8.38 -1.58 -20.38
C LEU A 18 8.50 -2.95 -21.06
N MET A 19 7.37 -3.52 -21.48
CA MET A 19 7.29 -4.87 -22.05
C MET A 19 7.42 -4.89 -23.58
N ARG A 20 7.66 -3.73 -24.21
CA ARG A 20 7.72 -3.59 -25.66
C ARG A 20 8.75 -4.51 -26.30
N GLY A 21 8.28 -5.33 -27.24
CA GLY A 21 9.13 -6.23 -28.03
C GLY A 21 9.53 -7.52 -27.31
N LEU A 22 9.12 -7.70 -26.05
CA LEU A 22 9.32 -8.93 -25.30
C LEU A 22 8.15 -9.89 -25.55
N LYS A 23 8.44 -11.17 -25.73
CA LYS A 23 7.42 -12.22 -25.88
C LYS A 23 7.33 -13.10 -24.65
N GLU A 24 8.46 -13.37 -24.03
CA GLU A 24 8.60 -14.17 -22.83
C GLU A 24 9.79 -13.67 -22.01
N LEU A 25 9.77 -14.00 -20.72
CA LEU A 25 10.86 -13.80 -19.78
C LEU A 25 11.23 -15.16 -19.22
N ASP A 26 12.33 -15.72 -19.72
CA ASP A 26 12.84 -17.00 -19.23
C ASP A 26 13.60 -16.81 -17.91
N LEU A 27 12.91 -17.05 -16.79
CA LEU A 27 13.49 -16.93 -15.46
C LEU A 27 14.10 -18.25 -14.97
N GLN A 28 14.04 -19.34 -15.74
CA GLN A 28 14.49 -20.70 -15.35
C GLN A 28 16.01 -20.86 -15.25
N GLY A 29 16.76 -19.76 -15.40
CA GLY A 29 18.20 -19.72 -15.22
C GLY A 29 18.64 -19.93 -13.76
N PRO A 30 19.95 -19.76 -13.47
CA PRO A 30 20.51 -20.01 -12.13
C PRO A 30 20.09 -18.99 -11.07
N CYS A 31 19.37 -17.93 -11.46
CA CYS A 31 18.97 -16.84 -10.59
C CYS A 31 17.64 -17.16 -9.91
N VAL A 32 17.64 -17.23 -8.58
CA VAL A 32 16.41 -17.47 -7.80
C VAL A 32 15.88 -16.14 -7.26
N PRO A 33 14.79 -15.59 -7.81
CA PRO A 33 14.32 -14.26 -7.44
C PRO A 33 13.65 -14.24 -6.07
N SER A 34 13.53 -13.05 -5.48
CA SER A 34 12.60 -12.80 -4.37
C SER A 34 11.18 -12.58 -4.90
N ASP A 35 10.19 -13.05 -4.14
CA ASP A 35 8.81 -12.62 -4.29
C ASP A 35 8.67 -11.17 -3.81
N LEU A 36 8.11 -10.32 -4.66
CA LEU A 36 7.89 -8.90 -4.39
C LEU A 36 6.48 -8.68 -3.86
N VAL A 37 6.36 -7.89 -2.80
CA VAL A 37 5.06 -7.42 -2.29
C VAL A 37 4.82 -6.01 -2.77
N LEU A 38 3.66 -5.79 -3.39
CA LEU A 38 3.23 -4.49 -3.89
C LEU A 38 2.15 -3.91 -2.98
N ILE A 39 2.33 -2.65 -2.57
CA ILE A 39 1.33 -1.87 -1.85
C ILE A 39 1.12 -0.51 -2.54
N GLY A 40 -0.03 0.10 -2.25
CA GLY A 40 -0.36 1.42 -2.78
C GLY A 40 -0.84 1.37 -4.23
N ASP A 41 -1.32 2.52 -4.70
CA ASP A 41 -2.03 2.59 -5.98
C ASP A 41 -1.09 2.67 -7.19
N HIS A 42 0.17 3.09 -7.02
CA HIS A 42 1.12 3.30 -8.13
C HIS A 42 1.97 2.08 -8.48
N ALA A 43 2.07 1.09 -7.59
CA ALA A 43 2.87 -0.10 -7.82
C ALA A 43 2.09 -1.10 -8.67
N PHE A 44 2.73 -1.70 -9.67
CA PHE A 44 2.12 -2.72 -10.53
C PHE A 44 3.17 -3.76 -10.99
N PRO A 45 2.78 -5.02 -11.20
CA PRO A 45 3.69 -6.07 -11.64
C PRO A 45 3.99 -5.97 -13.14
N LEU A 46 5.23 -6.26 -13.51
CA LEU A 46 5.66 -6.50 -14.88
C LEU A 46 5.75 -8.00 -15.20
N ALA A 47 6.14 -8.81 -14.20
CA ALA A 47 6.24 -10.26 -14.33
C ALA A 47 5.70 -10.95 -13.08
N MET A 48 4.84 -11.94 -13.28
CA MET A 48 4.21 -12.74 -12.23
C MET A 48 4.14 -14.20 -12.65
N ASN A 49 4.46 -15.09 -11.73
CA ASN A 49 4.42 -16.52 -11.99
C ASN A 49 3.03 -17.13 -11.79
N SER A 50 2.88 -18.41 -12.14
CA SER A 50 1.60 -19.13 -12.06
C SER A 50 1.02 -19.22 -10.65
N ARG A 51 1.87 -19.07 -9.61
CA ARG A 51 1.47 -19.04 -8.20
C ARG A 51 1.06 -17.65 -7.70
N GLY A 52 1.14 -16.64 -8.55
CA GLY A 52 0.78 -15.28 -8.19
C GLY A 52 1.91 -14.48 -7.53
N GLN A 53 3.14 -14.98 -7.52
CA GLN A 53 4.30 -14.27 -6.98
C GLN A 53 4.78 -13.22 -7.98
N VAL A 54 5.05 -12.01 -7.51
CA VAL A 54 5.53 -10.93 -8.36
C VAL A 54 7.05 -10.96 -8.37
N LEU A 55 7.66 -11.02 -9.56
CA LEU A 55 9.11 -11.17 -9.70
C LEU A 55 9.78 -9.92 -10.26
N ILE A 56 9.01 -9.09 -10.97
CA ILE A 56 9.44 -7.79 -11.49
C ILE A 56 8.26 -6.83 -11.36
N ALA A 57 8.51 -5.62 -10.90
CA ALA A 57 7.47 -4.61 -10.69
C ALA A 57 7.97 -3.20 -11.04
N ALA A 58 7.03 -2.29 -11.26
CA ALA A 58 7.30 -0.88 -11.48
C ALA A 58 6.37 -0.02 -10.62
N SER A 59 6.79 1.20 -10.31
CA SER A 59 6.00 2.16 -9.54
C SER A 59 6.42 3.60 -9.82
N LEU A 60 5.68 4.53 -9.23
CA LEU A 60 5.90 5.97 -9.25
C LEU A 60 6.07 6.46 -7.81
N TYR A 61 6.96 7.43 -7.60
CA TYR A 61 7.10 8.11 -6.31
C TYR A 61 7.51 9.57 -6.51
N GLY A 62 6.72 10.49 -5.96
CA GLY A 62 6.83 11.91 -6.31
C GLY A 62 6.65 12.10 -7.82
N SER A 63 7.64 12.73 -8.46
CA SER A 63 7.69 12.86 -9.92
C SER A 63 8.53 11.80 -10.62
N GLY A 64 9.20 10.91 -9.88
CA GLY A 64 10.09 9.90 -10.45
C GLY A 64 9.45 8.53 -10.63
N ARG A 65 10.26 7.64 -11.18
CA ARG A 65 9.87 6.30 -11.63
C ARG A 65 10.84 5.27 -11.09
N ILE A 66 10.34 4.09 -10.75
CA ILE A 66 11.17 2.99 -10.29
C ILE A 66 10.78 1.67 -10.95
N VAL A 67 11.77 0.87 -11.28
CA VAL A 67 11.61 -0.53 -11.72
C VAL A 67 12.45 -1.41 -10.79
N VAL A 68 11.85 -2.50 -10.34
CA VAL A 68 12.40 -3.42 -9.34
C VAL A 68 12.42 -4.83 -9.91
N LEU A 69 13.59 -5.47 -9.92
CA LEU A 69 13.76 -6.86 -10.32
C LEU A 69 14.13 -7.73 -9.12
N GLY A 70 13.45 -8.85 -8.92
CA GLY A 70 13.66 -9.75 -7.78
C GLY A 70 15.01 -10.47 -7.76
N HIS A 71 15.92 -10.21 -8.70
CA HIS A 71 17.29 -10.71 -8.69
C HIS A 71 18.22 -9.81 -9.53
N GLU A 72 19.44 -9.55 -9.07
CA GLU A 72 20.41 -8.68 -9.75
C GLU A 72 20.89 -9.24 -11.10
N GLY A 73 21.02 -10.57 -11.21
CA GLY A 73 21.36 -11.25 -12.47
C GLY A 73 20.39 -10.98 -13.64
N TYR A 74 19.15 -10.56 -13.35
CA TYR A 74 18.17 -10.20 -14.38
C TYR A 74 18.53 -8.92 -15.13
N LEU A 75 19.36 -8.05 -14.54
CA LEU A 75 19.88 -6.86 -15.23
C LEU A 75 20.72 -7.23 -16.47
N THR A 76 21.36 -8.40 -16.46
CA THR A 76 22.14 -8.89 -17.60
C THR A 76 21.40 -9.92 -18.43
N ALA A 77 20.50 -10.71 -17.82
CA ALA A 77 19.74 -11.74 -18.53
C ALA A 77 18.68 -11.16 -19.49
N PHE A 78 18.12 -9.97 -19.18
CA PHE A 78 17.07 -9.34 -19.98
C PHE A 78 17.48 -7.96 -20.51
N PRO A 79 18.47 -7.87 -21.42
CA PRO A 79 18.99 -6.59 -21.90
C PRO A 79 17.92 -5.71 -22.56
N ALA A 80 16.96 -6.31 -23.29
CA ALA A 80 15.85 -5.58 -23.91
C ALA A 80 14.87 -5.00 -22.88
N LEU A 81 14.59 -5.73 -21.78
CA LEU A 81 13.77 -5.21 -20.68
C LEU A 81 14.48 -4.06 -19.97
N VAL A 82 15.79 -4.19 -19.72
CA VAL A 82 16.60 -3.15 -19.07
C VAL A 82 16.68 -1.89 -19.92
N GLU A 83 16.82 -2.02 -21.24
CA GLU A 83 16.77 -0.88 -22.16
C GLU A 83 15.41 -0.17 -22.13
N ASN A 84 14.30 -0.91 -22.17
CA ASN A 84 12.97 -0.33 -22.05
C ASN A 84 12.78 0.34 -20.68
N ALA A 85 13.25 -0.29 -19.60
CA ALA A 85 13.20 0.25 -18.25
C ALA A 85 13.96 1.57 -18.15
N VAL A 86 15.24 1.62 -18.55
CA VAL A 86 16.04 2.85 -18.54
C VAL A 86 15.40 3.95 -19.39
N THR A 87 14.81 3.60 -20.55
CA THR A 87 14.07 4.56 -21.38
C THR A 87 12.85 5.14 -20.64
N TRP A 88 12.04 4.28 -20.03
CA TRP A 88 10.83 4.71 -19.30
C TRP A 88 11.16 5.50 -18.04
N LEU A 89 12.22 5.10 -17.32
CA LEU A 89 12.67 5.69 -16.06
C LEU A 89 13.13 7.15 -16.18
N ARG A 90 13.58 7.57 -17.36
CA ARG A 90 13.99 8.98 -17.63
C ARG A 90 12.87 10.00 -17.44
N GLY A 91 11.62 9.55 -17.47
CA GLY A 91 10.45 10.44 -17.42
C GLY A 91 10.06 10.98 -18.80
N ASP A 92 8.81 11.42 -18.93
CA ASP A 92 8.28 11.92 -20.20
C ASP A 92 8.86 13.31 -20.49
N GLY A 93 9.36 13.52 -21.72
CA GLY A 93 9.92 14.81 -22.14
C GLY A 93 11.31 15.14 -21.58
N SER A 94 11.98 14.19 -20.92
CA SER A 94 13.35 14.38 -20.42
C SER A 94 14.39 14.14 -21.52
N ASP A 95 15.12 15.18 -21.90
CA ASP A 95 16.29 15.08 -22.79
C ASP A 95 17.54 14.54 -22.07
N ASN A 96 17.45 14.27 -20.76
CA ASN A 96 18.60 13.78 -20.01
C ASN A 96 18.90 12.32 -20.38
N LEU A 97 19.99 12.13 -21.13
CA LEU A 97 20.48 10.82 -21.58
C LEU A 97 21.36 10.13 -20.54
N SER A 98 21.72 10.78 -19.42
CA SER A 98 22.72 10.27 -18.49
C SER A 98 22.19 9.12 -17.63
N VAL A 99 22.95 8.03 -17.62
CA VAL A 99 22.66 6.80 -16.88
C VAL A 99 23.86 6.45 -16.02
N GLY A 100 23.71 6.58 -14.70
CA GLY A 100 24.71 6.12 -13.74
C GLY A 100 24.51 4.64 -13.43
N VAL A 101 25.49 3.80 -13.76
CA VAL A 101 25.49 2.38 -13.45
C VAL A 101 26.42 2.14 -12.26
N GLN A 102 25.88 1.62 -11.16
CA GLN A 102 26.66 1.32 -9.98
C GLN A 102 27.74 0.25 -10.30
N ARG A 103 28.94 0.40 -9.74
CA ARG A 103 30.14 -0.40 -10.07
C ARG A 103 29.97 -1.92 -9.96
N ASN A 104 29.20 -2.43 -9.00
CA ASN A 104 28.96 -3.87 -8.81
C ASN A 104 28.06 -4.47 -9.89
N VAL A 105 27.27 -3.63 -10.58
CA VAL A 105 26.47 -4.02 -11.75
C VAL A 105 27.05 -3.45 -13.06
N SER A 106 28.37 -3.19 -13.11
CA SER A 106 29.02 -2.57 -14.29
C SER A 106 28.85 -3.36 -15.59
N ALA A 107 28.58 -4.66 -15.51
CA ALA A 107 28.27 -5.50 -16.68
C ALA A 107 27.06 -4.97 -17.48
N VAL A 108 26.11 -4.31 -16.80
CA VAL A 108 24.93 -3.70 -17.42
C VAL A 108 25.30 -2.54 -18.33
N ALA A 109 26.39 -1.82 -18.03
CA ALA A 109 26.82 -0.67 -18.82
C ALA A 109 27.13 -1.06 -20.28
N ASN A 110 27.70 -2.25 -20.51
CA ASN A 110 27.99 -2.74 -21.85
C ASN A 110 26.71 -2.94 -22.69
N ASN A 111 25.62 -3.39 -22.06
CA ASN A 111 24.33 -3.60 -22.74
C ASN A 111 23.64 -2.27 -23.09
N LEU A 112 23.98 -1.20 -22.38
CA LEU A 112 23.40 0.14 -22.54
C LEU A 112 24.24 1.09 -23.40
N GLN A 113 25.39 0.65 -23.93
CA GLN A 113 26.22 1.45 -24.84
C GLN A 113 25.54 1.66 -26.21
N LYS A 114 24.59 2.60 -26.24
CA LYS A 114 23.85 3.00 -27.43
C LYS A 114 23.82 4.54 -27.55
N PRO A 115 23.66 5.11 -28.75
CA PRO A 115 23.60 6.56 -28.93
C PRO A 115 22.50 7.27 -28.12
N SER A 116 21.47 6.52 -27.71
CA SER A 116 20.35 6.99 -26.89
C SER A 116 20.67 7.14 -25.40
N PHE A 117 21.84 6.71 -24.93
CA PHE A 117 22.24 6.76 -23.51
C PHE A 117 23.68 7.22 -23.35
N GLN A 118 23.91 8.07 -22.35
CA GLN A 118 25.24 8.45 -21.88
C GLN A 118 25.53 7.70 -20.58
N VAL A 119 26.14 6.52 -20.72
CA VAL A 119 26.32 5.59 -19.60
C VAL A 119 27.66 5.84 -18.92
N GLU A 120 27.63 6.04 -17.61
CA GLU A 120 28.82 6.15 -16.77
C GLU A 120 28.78 5.10 -15.65
N VAL A 121 29.92 4.44 -15.40
CA VAL A 121 30.04 3.54 -14.24
C VAL A 121 30.48 4.35 -13.02
N VAL A 122 29.61 4.40 -12.02
CA VAL A 122 29.74 5.26 -10.84
C VAL A 122 29.82 4.44 -9.54
N GLY A 123 30.15 5.12 -8.43
CA GLY A 123 30.13 4.52 -7.10
C GLY A 123 28.72 4.45 -6.49
N ALA A 124 28.65 4.53 -5.16
CA ALA A 124 27.40 4.77 -4.46
C ALA A 124 26.77 6.09 -4.95
N PHE A 125 25.44 6.15 -4.91
CA PHE A 125 24.72 7.35 -5.32
C PHE A 125 25.13 8.56 -4.45
N SER A 126 25.22 9.73 -5.07
CA SER A 126 25.34 11.01 -4.38
C SER A 126 24.61 12.08 -5.18
N ASP A 127 24.08 13.11 -4.51
CA ASP A 127 23.43 14.27 -5.13
C ASP A 127 24.27 15.01 -6.19
N ARG A 128 25.60 14.85 -6.15
CA ARG A 128 26.55 15.39 -7.15
C ARG A 128 26.57 14.64 -8.48
N LEU A 129 25.96 13.45 -8.54
CA LEU A 129 25.85 12.70 -9.78
C LEU A 129 24.77 13.36 -10.63
N GLU A 130 25.17 13.98 -11.74
CA GLU A 130 24.25 14.59 -12.72
C GLU A 130 23.59 13.53 -13.62
N VAL A 131 23.02 12.49 -13.00
CA VAL A 131 22.40 11.34 -13.68
C VAL A 131 20.88 11.50 -13.76
N GLY A 132 20.28 11.16 -14.90
CA GLY A 132 18.82 11.10 -15.05
C GLY A 132 18.24 9.77 -14.58
N VAL A 133 19.02 8.69 -14.73
CA VAL A 133 18.66 7.33 -14.26
C VAL A 133 19.84 6.72 -13.50
N TYR A 134 19.55 6.11 -12.35
CA TYR A 134 20.51 5.34 -11.57
C TYR A 134 20.16 3.85 -11.59
N VAL A 135 21.11 3.01 -12.00
CA VAL A 135 20.99 1.55 -12.07
C VAL A 135 21.89 0.92 -11.01
N THR A 136 21.31 0.12 -10.11
CA THR A 136 22.04 -0.46 -8.98
C THR A 136 21.52 -1.84 -8.60
N ASP A 137 22.35 -2.61 -7.89
CA ASP A 137 21.84 -3.72 -7.09
C ASP A 137 21.19 -3.22 -5.80
N ALA A 138 20.47 -4.11 -5.12
CA ALA A 138 19.73 -3.82 -3.89
C ALA A 138 20.58 -3.87 -2.61
N TYR A 139 21.91 -4.03 -2.75
CA TYR A 139 22.87 -4.16 -1.65
C TYR A 139 23.81 -2.95 -1.55
N SER A 140 23.93 -2.18 -2.63
CA SER A 140 24.98 -1.17 -2.80
C SER A 140 24.46 0.26 -2.76
N LEU A 141 23.49 0.52 -1.88
CA LEU A 141 22.79 1.81 -1.79
C LEU A 141 23.47 2.83 -0.87
N GLY A 142 24.58 2.44 -0.22
CA GLY A 142 25.27 3.27 0.77
C GLY A 142 24.65 3.19 2.16
N SER A 143 25.26 3.88 3.13
CA SER A 143 24.82 3.85 4.53
C SER A 143 23.51 4.63 4.78
N ASP A 144 23.20 5.59 3.91
CA ASP A 144 21.97 6.38 3.98
C ASP A 144 21.37 6.57 2.57
N PRO A 145 20.24 5.92 2.26
CA PRO A 145 19.57 6.04 0.96
C PRO A 145 18.73 7.32 0.81
N THR A 146 18.75 8.24 1.78
CA THR A 146 17.93 9.46 1.78
C THR A 146 18.15 10.33 0.53
N GLU A 147 19.40 10.47 0.06
CA GLU A 147 19.71 11.21 -1.17
C GLU A 147 19.09 10.54 -2.41
N LEU A 148 19.11 9.21 -2.48
CA LEU A 148 18.52 8.46 -3.59
C LEU A 148 16.99 8.51 -3.57
N VAL A 149 16.37 8.50 -2.39
CA VAL A 149 14.92 8.71 -2.23
C VAL A 149 14.54 10.13 -2.65
N ALA A 150 15.34 11.15 -2.28
CA ALA A 150 15.11 12.53 -2.70
C ALA A 150 15.25 12.69 -4.22
N PHE A 151 16.25 12.05 -4.83
CA PHE A 151 16.43 11.98 -6.28
C PHE A 151 15.21 11.37 -6.98
N LEU A 152 14.75 10.20 -6.51
CA LEU A 152 13.55 9.55 -7.03
C LEU A 152 12.33 10.48 -6.91
N LYS A 153 12.11 11.06 -5.72
CA LYS A 153 10.98 11.97 -5.49
C LYS A 153 10.99 13.19 -6.42
N ALA A 154 12.17 13.72 -6.73
CA ALA A 154 12.38 14.89 -7.57
C ALA A 154 12.22 14.63 -9.08
N GLY A 155 12.02 13.39 -9.52
CA GLY A 155 11.88 13.05 -10.94
C GLY A 155 12.94 12.08 -11.47
N GLY A 156 13.90 11.69 -10.64
CA GLY A 156 14.93 10.73 -11.01
C GLY A 156 14.36 9.33 -11.27
N GLY A 157 15.00 8.60 -12.19
CA GLY A 157 14.68 7.22 -12.49
C GLY A 157 15.57 6.25 -11.72
N VAL A 158 14.99 5.24 -11.07
CA VAL A 158 15.77 4.20 -10.36
C VAL A 158 15.46 2.81 -10.92
N LEU A 159 16.50 2.09 -11.34
CA LEU A 159 16.43 0.66 -11.65
C LEU A 159 17.19 -0.11 -10.57
N ILE A 160 16.47 -0.88 -9.77
CA ILE A 160 17.05 -1.64 -8.66
C ILE A 160 16.78 -3.13 -8.82
N ALA A 161 17.79 -3.95 -8.56
CA ALA A 161 17.65 -5.39 -8.67
C ALA A 161 18.37 -6.12 -7.54
N GLY A 162 17.77 -7.16 -7.01
CA GLY A 162 18.40 -7.95 -5.96
C GLY A 162 17.43 -8.91 -5.34
N GLN A 163 17.93 -9.70 -4.41
CA GLN A 163 17.14 -10.63 -3.63
C GLN A 163 17.31 -10.37 -2.13
N ALA A 164 16.20 -10.43 -1.39
CA ALA A 164 16.20 -10.25 0.06
C ALA A 164 16.24 -11.58 0.82
N TRP A 165 15.84 -12.69 0.21
CA TRP A 165 15.82 -14.00 0.88
C TRP A 165 17.22 -14.49 1.30
N SER A 166 18.26 -14.27 0.50
CA SER A 166 19.62 -14.69 0.85
C SER A 166 20.28 -13.69 1.78
N TRP A 167 19.84 -12.44 1.78
CA TRP A 167 20.18 -11.50 2.84
C TRP A 167 19.56 -11.95 4.17
N ALA A 168 18.27 -12.30 4.19
CA ALA A 168 17.54 -12.74 5.38
C ALA A 168 18.11 -14.03 5.98
N ALA A 169 18.61 -14.94 5.14
CA ALA A 169 19.31 -16.15 5.58
C ALA A 169 20.53 -15.85 6.48
N ASN A 170 21.19 -14.70 6.28
CA ASN A 170 22.30 -14.24 7.12
C ASN A 170 21.86 -13.34 8.29
N HIS A 171 20.59 -12.91 8.32
CA HIS A 171 20.02 -11.97 9.30
C HIS A 171 18.65 -12.45 9.85
N PRO A 172 18.56 -13.68 10.42
CA PRO A 172 17.28 -14.36 10.70
C PRO A 172 16.40 -13.73 11.80
N LYS A 173 16.87 -12.67 12.46
CA LYS A 173 16.11 -11.92 13.50
C LYS A 173 15.82 -10.48 13.08
N GLU A 174 16.23 -10.10 11.88
CA GLU A 174 16.10 -8.75 11.38
C GLU A 174 14.86 -8.64 10.49
N ASN A 175 14.13 -7.54 10.63
CA ASN A 175 12.93 -7.33 9.82
C ASN A 175 13.34 -6.95 8.39
N THR A 176 13.26 -7.91 7.48
CA THR A 176 13.64 -7.74 6.06
C THR A 176 12.95 -6.55 5.39
N LEU A 177 11.68 -6.25 5.74
CA LEU A 177 10.96 -5.12 5.12
C LEU A 177 11.61 -3.77 5.43
N HIS A 178 12.26 -3.63 6.58
CA HIS A 178 12.85 -2.35 7.03
C HIS A 178 14.38 -2.33 6.95
N GLN A 179 15.02 -3.48 7.19
CA GLN A 179 16.47 -3.55 7.36
C GLN A 179 17.20 -3.91 6.06
N PHE A 180 16.54 -4.58 5.12
CA PHE A 180 17.11 -4.82 3.80
C PHE A 180 17.28 -3.51 3.04
N ASP A 181 18.49 -3.22 2.58
CA ASP A 181 18.83 -1.93 1.96
C ASP A 181 17.94 -1.61 0.75
N GLY A 182 17.66 -2.60 -0.11
CA GLY A 182 16.76 -2.44 -1.25
C GLY A 182 15.41 -1.85 -0.88
N ASN A 183 14.83 -2.31 0.22
CA ASN A 183 13.52 -1.86 0.70
C ASN A 183 13.55 -0.43 1.25
N LYS A 184 14.72 0.09 1.64
CA LYS A 184 14.86 1.49 2.06
C LYS A 184 14.67 2.48 0.89
N VAL A 185 14.79 2.02 -0.35
CA VAL A 185 14.51 2.82 -1.56
C VAL A 185 13.21 2.37 -2.22
N SER A 186 13.07 1.08 -2.54
CA SER A 186 11.89 0.60 -3.26
C SER A 186 10.60 0.66 -2.42
N GLY A 187 10.72 0.54 -1.10
CA GLY A 187 9.60 0.53 -0.18
C GLY A 187 8.82 1.84 -0.22
N VAL A 188 9.49 3.00 -0.36
CA VAL A 188 8.82 4.31 -0.43
C VAL A 188 7.86 4.42 -1.64
N ALA A 189 8.14 3.67 -2.70
CA ALA A 189 7.32 3.55 -3.90
C ALA A 189 6.36 2.35 -3.85
N GLY A 190 6.27 1.66 -2.71
CA GLY A 190 5.32 0.57 -2.49
C GLY A 190 5.77 -0.79 -3.01
N ILE A 191 7.05 -1.01 -3.31
CA ILE A 191 7.57 -2.30 -3.77
C ILE A 191 8.57 -2.85 -2.74
N TYR A 192 8.33 -4.06 -2.23
CA TYR A 192 9.18 -4.68 -1.22
C TYR A 192 9.73 -6.01 -1.70
N PHE A 193 11.03 -6.20 -1.54
CA PHE A 193 11.66 -7.50 -1.56
C PHE A 193 11.31 -8.26 -0.27
N THR A 194 10.86 -9.50 -0.41
CA THR A 194 10.56 -10.37 0.74
C THR A 194 11.60 -11.47 0.92
N GLU A 195 11.59 -12.09 2.09
CA GLU A 195 12.41 -13.27 2.39
C GLU A 195 11.94 -14.55 1.67
N ARG A 196 10.84 -14.49 0.91
CA ARG A 196 10.29 -15.63 0.18
C ARG A 196 10.93 -15.74 -1.19
N TYR A 197 11.30 -16.96 -1.57
CA TYR A 197 11.72 -17.30 -2.92
C TYR A 197 10.55 -17.18 -3.90
N GLY A 198 10.81 -16.54 -5.03
CA GLY A 198 9.97 -16.62 -6.22
C GLY A 198 10.28 -17.89 -7.00
N GLU A 199 9.25 -18.64 -7.39
CA GLU A 199 9.45 -19.74 -8.33
C GLU A 199 9.77 -19.21 -9.72
N ALA A 200 10.93 -19.63 -10.23
CA ALA A 200 11.39 -19.34 -11.56
C ALA A 200 10.59 -20.16 -12.59
N GLU A 201 9.98 -19.46 -13.54
CA GLU A 201 9.20 -20.03 -14.64
C GLU A 201 9.59 -19.29 -15.94
N ASN A 202 9.31 -19.90 -17.09
CA ASN A 202 9.33 -19.15 -18.34
C ASN A 202 7.98 -18.45 -18.48
N LEU A 203 7.99 -17.13 -18.32
CA LEU A 203 6.77 -16.33 -18.22
C LEU A 203 6.41 -15.70 -19.56
N PRO A 204 5.23 -15.98 -20.14
CA PRO A 204 4.77 -15.25 -21.31
C PRO A 204 4.50 -13.79 -20.93
N VAL A 205 4.85 -12.87 -21.82
CA VAL A 205 4.53 -11.45 -21.67
C VAL A 205 3.08 -11.25 -22.09
N TYR A 206 2.22 -10.98 -21.12
CA TYR A 206 0.80 -10.72 -21.38
C TYR A 206 0.59 -9.33 -21.98
N PRO A 207 -0.46 -9.11 -22.79
CA PRO A 207 -0.75 -7.79 -23.38
C PRO A 207 -1.18 -6.71 -22.38
N GLN A 208 -1.60 -7.13 -21.18
CA GLN A 208 -2.16 -6.27 -20.14
C GLN A 208 -1.61 -6.71 -18.78
N ILE A 209 -1.62 -5.80 -17.81
CA ILE A 209 -1.16 -6.10 -16.46
C ILE A 209 -2.01 -7.26 -15.90
N PRO A 210 -1.39 -8.32 -15.33
CA PRO A 210 -2.13 -9.37 -14.65
C PRO A 210 -3.06 -8.75 -13.60
N SER A 211 -4.35 -9.10 -13.57
CA SER A 211 -5.30 -8.49 -12.62
C SER A 211 -5.32 -9.18 -11.25
N SER A 212 -4.76 -10.39 -11.16
CA SER A 212 -4.82 -11.26 -9.99
C SER A 212 -3.97 -10.78 -8.81
N TRP A 213 -2.87 -10.04 -9.01
CA TRP A 213 -1.98 -9.64 -7.89
C TRP A 213 -2.70 -8.84 -6.81
N LYS A 214 -3.69 -8.01 -7.18
CA LYS A 214 -4.47 -7.24 -6.21
C LYS A 214 -5.30 -8.11 -5.26
N SER A 215 -5.48 -9.39 -5.60
CA SER A 215 -6.20 -10.38 -4.80
C SER A 215 -5.30 -11.40 -4.11
N LEU A 216 -4.00 -11.42 -4.41
CA LEU A 216 -3.07 -12.43 -3.90
C LEU A 216 -2.46 -11.95 -2.58
N THR A 217 -2.85 -12.62 -1.50
CA THR A 217 -2.44 -12.33 -0.13
C THR A 217 -1.16 -13.06 0.22
N THR A 218 -0.03 -12.64 -0.34
CA THR A 218 1.28 -12.98 0.24
C THR A 218 1.59 -11.98 1.35
N GLY A 219 0.88 -12.11 2.48
CA GLY A 219 1.06 -11.24 3.66
C GLY A 219 2.37 -11.52 4.39
N LYS A 220 2.85 -10.52 5.14
CA LYS A 220 3.92 -10.67 6.15
C LYS A 220 3.37 -11.43 7.36
N ASP A 221 4.21 -12.18 8.09
CA ASP A 221 3.88 -12.58 9.45
C ASP A 221 4.00 -11.36 10.38
N PHE A 222 2.96 -11.08 11.16
CA PHE A 222 2.87 -9.95 12.09
C PHE A 222 2.99 -10.38 13.56
N LYS A 223 3.35 -11.65 13.83
CA LYS A 223 3.45 -12.16 15.19
C LYS A 223 4.38 -11.31 16.06
N ASP A 224 5.58 -10.99 15.59
CA ASP A 224 6.54 -10.19 16.36
C ASP A 224 6.04 -8.74 16.58
N ASP A 225 5.30 -8.20 15.60
CA ASP A 225 4.67 -6.89 15.71
C ASP A 225 3.60 -6.89 16.81
N LEU A 226 2.74 -7.91 16.81
CA LEU A 226 1.69 -8.08 17.81
C LEU A 226 2.26 -8.34 19.19
N GLU A 227 3.31 -9.18 19.31
CA GLU A 227 4.01 -9.43 20.57
C GLU A 227 4.62 -8.14 21.14
N PHE A 228 5.23 -7.31 20.30
CA PHE A 228 5.76 -6.01 20.70
C PHE A 228 4.64 -5.04 21.13
N LEU A 229 3.61 -4.90 20.30
CA LEU A 229 2.50 -3.96 20.53
C LEU A 229 1.69 -4.33 21.78
N LEU A 230 1.44 -5.62 22.00
CA LEU A 230 0.63 -6.14 23.10
C LEU A 230 1.46 -6.53 24.33
N GLN A 231 2.75 -6.18 24.38
CA GLN A 231 3.60 -6.52 25.52
C GLN A 231 3.04 -5.94 26.83
N GLY A 232 2.61 -6.82 27.73
CA GLY A 232 1.98 -6.45 29.00
C GLY A 232 0.53 -5.97 28.90
N VAL A 233 -0.14 -6.24 27.77
CA VAL A 233 -1.54 -5.91 27.51
C VAL A 233 -2.26 -7.20 27.13
N SER A 234 -3.08 -7.73 28.04
CA SER A 234 -3.89 -8.93 27.80
C SER A 234 -5.30 -8.61 27.29
N GLU A 235 -5.83 -7.43 27.66
CA GLU A 235 -7.15 -6.96 27.30
C GLU A 235 -7.16 -5.43 27.20
N PHE A 236 -8.10 -4.90 26.41
CA PHE A 236 -8.35 -3.46 26.31
C PHE A 236 -9.54 -3.10 27.19
N ASP A 237 -9.27 -2.61 28.40
CA ASP A 237 -10.31 -2.12 29.31
C ASP A 237 -10.80 -0.75 28.84
N LEU A 238 -11.93 -0.73 28.15
CA LEU A 238 -12.53 0.47 27.57
C LEU A 238 -13.86 0.79 28.28
N PRO A 239 -14.21 2.08 28.45
CA PRO A 239 -15.46 2.48 29.08
C PRO A 239 -16.69 1.82 28.43
N SER A 240 -17.65 1.36 29.23
CA SER A 240 -18.81 0.58 28.78
C SER A 240 -19.77 1.33 27.84
N ASP A 241 -19.67 2.66 27.77
CA ASP A 241 -20.44 3.54 26.87
C ASP A 241 -19.73 3.79 25.52
N CYS A 242 -18.61 3.11 25.27
CA CYS A 242 -17.84 3.27 24.05
C CYS A 242 -18.54 2.67 22.82
N VAL A 243 -18.62 3.45 21.75
CA VAL A 243 -19.13 3.02 20.44
C VAL A 243 -17.97 2.96 19.44
N PHE A 244 -17.75 1.78 18.87
CA PHE A 244 -16.70 1.53 17.88
C PHE A 244 -17.23 1.70 16.45
N SER A 245 -16.40 2.29 15.58
CA SER A 245 -16.50 1.95 14.15
C SER A 245 -15.73 0.65 13.91
N GLU A 246 -15.95 0.00 12.77
CA GLU A 246 -15.14 -1.14 12.35
C GLU A 246 -14.02 -0.65 11.41
N VAL A 247 -12.78 -1.08 11.65
CA VAL A 247 -11.67 -0.87 10.70
C VAL A 247 -11.71 -1.97 9.65
N LEU A 248 -11.78 -1.57 8.38
CA LEU A 248 -11.54 -2.48 7.27
C LEU A 248 -10.04 -2.63 7.07
N VAL A 249 -9.47 -3.70 7.64
CA VAL A 249 -8.05 -4.02 7.47
C VAL A 249 -7.85 -4.72 6.12
N HIS A 250 -7.11 -4.10 5.21
CA HIS A 250 -6.85 -4.66 3.89
C HIS A 250 -5.42 -4.39 3.40
N GLY A 251 -4.94 -5.26 2.52
CA GLY A 251 -3.59 -5.20 1.96
C GLY A 251 -2.62 -6.16 2.64
N PRO A 252 -1.52 -6.53 1.96
CA PRO A 252 -0.60 -7.57 2.44
C PRO A 252 0.24 -7.13 3.65
N LEU A 253 0.30 -5.82 3.93
CA LEU A 253 1.10 -5.22 4.99
C LEU A 253 0.26 -4.60 6.13
N ALA A 254 -1.04 -4.89 6.19
CA ALA A 254 -1.96 -4.42 7.22
C ALA A 254 -2.50 -5.58 8.07
N PHE A 255 -2.72 -5.34 9.36
CA PHE A 255 -3.14 -6.37 10.32
C PHE A 255 -4.03 -5.80 11.44
N PRO A 256 -5.01 -6.57 11.93
CA PRO A 256 -5.78 -6.18 13.09
C PRO A 256 -4.91 -6.31 14.36
N ILE A 257 -5.06 -5.36 15.29
CA ILE A 257 -4.38 -5.38 16.59
C ILE A 257 -5.38 -5.68 17.72
N GLY A 258 -6.54 -5.01 17.69
CA GLY A 258 -7.58 -5.14 18.71
C GLY A 258 -8.95 -5.33 18.09
N THR A 259 -9.70 -6.30 18.61
CA THR A 259 -11.06 -6.65 18.19
C THR A 259 -12.02 -6.58 19.36
N THR A 260 -13.28 -6.26 19.07
CA THR A 260 -14.40 -6.46 20.01
C THR A 260 -14.69 -7.96 20.21
N GLU A 261 -15.52 -8.30 21.20
CA GLU A 261 -15.91 -9.70 21.48
C GLU A 261 -16.53 -10.43 20.27
N ASP A 262 -17.21 -9.69 19.40
CA ASP A 262 -17.81 -10.22 18.17
C ASP A 262 -16.85 -10.21 16.97
N GLY A 263 -15.55 -9.99 17.21
CA GLY A 263 -14.48 -10.14 16.23
C GLY A 263 -14.28 -8.95 15.30
N ARG A 264 -14.96 -7.81 15.53
CA ARG A 264 -14.80 -6.61 14.69
C ARG A 264 -13.53 -5.84 15.09
N PRO A 265 -12.59 -5.60 14.16
CA PRO A 265 -11.39 -4.81 14.46
C PRO A 265 -11.75 -3.34 14.74
N PHE A 266 -11.26 -2.81 15.85
CA PHE A 266 -11.36 -1.37 16.18
C PHE A 266 -9.99 -0.67 16.20
N LEU A 267 -8.93 -1.47 16.11
CA LEU A 267 -7.54 -1.03 16.14
C LEU A 267 -6.74 -1.87 15.16
N ALA A 268 -5.99 -1.22 14.28
CA ALA A 268 -5.22 -1.89 13.24
C ALA A 268 -3.86 -1.22 13.03
N GLY A 269 -2.90 -2.02 12.60
CA GLY A 269 -1.55 -1.59 12.22
C GLY A 269 -1.32 -1.83 10.73
N ALA A 270 -0.44 -1.04 10.14
CA ALA A 270 0.05 -1.27 8.79
C ALA A 270 1.47 -0.74 8.60
N TYR A 271 2.18 -1.36 7.67
CA TYR A 271 3.42 -0.80 7.12
C TYR A 271 3.12 0.00 5.86
N TYR A 272 3.76 1.16 5.74
CA TYR A 272 3.62 2.02 4.56
C TYR A 272 4.93 2.75 4.28
N GLY A 273 5.54 2.44 3.14
CA GLY A 273 6.92 2.83 2.87
C GLY A 273 7.87 2.25 3.91
N ARG A 274 8.77 3.11 4.39
CA ARG A 274 9.65 2.80 5.52
C ARG A 274 8.97 3.04 6.88
N GLY A 275 7.78 3.61 6.88
CA GLY A 275 7.06 4.01 8.08
C GLY A 275 5.98 3.01 8.49
N ARG A 276 5.28 3.41 9.54
CA ARG A 276 4.29 2.57 10.23
C ARG A 276 3.06 3.40 10.57
N VAL A 277 1.90 2.77 10.49
CA VAL A 277 0.62 3.40 10.76
C VAL A 277 -0.15 2.59 11.78
N ILE A 278 -0.75 3.26 12.76
CA ILE A 278 -1.78 2.69 13.63
C ILE A 278 -3.05 3.53 13.46
N VAL A 279 -4.17 2.84 13.29
CA VAL A 279 -5.50 3.46 13.22
C VAL A 279 -6.34 2.95 14.37
N VAL A 280 -6.99 3.87 15.08
CA VAL A 280 -7.99 3.59 16.09
C VAL A 280 -9.31 4.26 15.71
N THR A 281 -10.41 3.53 15.84
CA THR A 281 -11.74 3.94 15.35
C THR A 281 -12.42 5.02 16.18
N HIS A 282 -11.70 5.63 17.12
CA HIS A 282 -12.18 6.76 17.90
C HIS A 282 -11.00 7.48 18.55
N GLU A 283 -10.86 8.78 18.33
CA GLU A 283 -9.75 9.58 18.86
C GLU A 283 -9.79 9.73 20.38
N ALA A 284 -10.97 9.66 21.01
CA ALA A 284 -11.08 9.73 22.48
C ALA A 284 -10.29 8.60 23.19
N TYR A 285 -10.06 7.46 22.53
CA TYR A 285 -9.31 6.35 23.09
C TYR A 285 -7.82 6.67 23.28
N LEU A 286 -7.31 7.65 22.54
CA LEU A 286 -5.94 8.14 22.72
C LEU A 286 -5.74 8.79 24.10
N ALA A 287 -6.82 9.21 24.76
CA ALA A 287 -6.80 9.85 26.08
C ALA A 287 -7.24 8.92 27.22
N VAL A 288 -7.58 7.66 26.92
CA VAL A 288 -8.02 6.68 27.93
C VAL A 288 -6.81 6.15 28.70
N GLU A 289 -6.82 6.33 30.02
CA GLU A 289 -5.68 6.00 30.91
C GLU A 289 -5.40 4.49 30.98
N SER A 290 -6.41 3.63 30.92
CA SER A 290 -6.25 2.16 30.89
C SER A 290 -5.51 1.68 29.63
N MET A 291 -5.58 2.43 28.52
CA MET A 291 -4.83 2.13 27.30
C MET A 291 -3.38 2.62 27.31
N ALA A 292 -2.94 3.34 28.36
CA ALA A 292 -1.60 3.90 28.43
C ALA A 292 -0.46 2.87 28.20
N PRO A 293 -0.52 1.63 28.72
CA PRO A 293 0.51 0.62 28.45
C PRO A 293 0.60 0.28 26.95
N PHE A 294 -0.55 0.12 26.28
CA PHE A 294 -0.60 -0.11 24.84
C PHE A 294 -0.06 1.09 24.07
N TRP A 295 -0.50 2.30 24.40
CA TRP A 295 -0.05 3.50 23.69
C TRP A 295 1.45 3.75 23.82
N ARG A 296 2.06 3.40 24.95
CA ARG A 296 3.52 3.40 25.09
C ARG A 296 4.15 2.47 24.05
N ASN A 297 3.71 1.22 23.97
CA ASN A 297 4.24 0.25 23.01
C ASN A 297 4.01 0.71 21.57
N ALA A 298 2.79 1.18 21.25
CA ALA A 298 2.42 1.72 19.95
C ALA A 298 3.32 2.88 19.51
N ILE A 299 3.59 3.85 20.40
CA ILE A 299 4.47 4.98 20.10
C ILE A 299 5.92 4.54 19.86
N HIS A 300 6.45 3.59 20.64
CA HIS A 300 7.78 3.02 20.38
C HIS A 300 7.84 2.21 19.08
N TRP A 301 6.76 1.48 18.75
CA TRP A 301 6.64 0.75 17.50
C TRP A 301 6.60 1.71 16.31
N LEU A 302 5.89 2.83 16.42
CA LEU A 302 5.83 3.86 15.39
C LEU A 302 7.14 4.65 15.25
N ASP A 303 7.82 4.97 16.37
CA ASP A 303 9.09 5.71 16.41
C ASP A 303 10.30 4.88 15.94
N GLU A 304 10.24 3.56 16.07
CA GLU A 304 11.30 2.63 15.66
C GLU A 304 12.69 2.99 16.23
N GLY A 305 12.73 3.54 17.44
CA GLY A 305 13.99 3.89 18.10
C GLY A 305 14.68 5.13 17.55
N ARG A 306 14.04 5.92 16.68
CA ARG A 306 14.53 7.24 16.26
C ARG A 306 14.64 8.22 17.43
N ARG A 307 13.82 8.02 18.47
CA ARG A 307 13.75 8.84 19.69
C ARG A 307 13.54 10.32 19.39
N GLY A 308 12.83 10.61 18.30
CA GLY A 308 12.52 11.97 17.89
C GLY A 308 11.29 12.53 18.62
N VAL A 309 10.75 13.63 18.09
CA VAL A 309 9.59 14.30 18.68
C VAL A 309 8.30 13.62 18.25
N VAL A 310 7.42 13.34 19.22
CA VAL A 310 6.04 12.88 18.98
C VAL A 310 5.14 14.11 18.95
N GLY A 311 4.68 14.49 17.76
CA GLY A 311 3.78 15.62 17.59
C GLY A 311 2.33 15.20 17.76
N VAL A 312 1.63 15.79 18.73
CA VAL A 312 0.27 15.43 19.10
C VAL A 312 -0.69 16.57 18.78
N MET A 313 -1.61 16.34 17.84
CA MET A 313 -2.67 17.29 17.48
C MET A 313 -3.86 17.22 18.44
N VAL A 314 -4.06 16.08 19.10
CA VAL A 314 -5.20 15.80 19.99
C VAL A 314 -4.84 16.12 21.45
N ASP A 315 -5.25 17.28 21.96
CA ASP A 315 -4.88 17.76 23.30
C ASP A 315 -5.08 16.74 24.43
N PRO A 316 -6.24 16.05 24.55
CA PRO A 316 -6.45 15.07 25.62
C PRO A 316 -5.48 13.88 25.56
N ALA A 317 -4.99 13.52 24.36
CA ALA A 317 -4.07 12.40 24.17
C ALA A 317 -2.66 12.72 24.72
N LEU A 318 -2.25 13.99 24.70
CA LEU A 318 -0.88 14.38 25.05
C LEU A 318 -0.49 13.88 26.45
N LYS A 319 -1.39 13.95 27.43
CA LYS A 319 -1.14 13.49 28.80
C LYS A 319 -0.81 11.99 28.86
N VAL A 320 -1.56 11.17 28.13
CA VAL A 320 -1.38 9.71 28.10
C VAL A 320 -0.14 9.34 27.31
N LEU A 321 0.02 9.91 26.11
CA LEU A 321 1.13 9.60 25.21
C LEU A 321 2.49 10.07 25.75
N SER A 322 2.53 11.12 26.57
CA SER A 322 3.75 11.57 27.26
C SER A 322 4.30 10.54 28.24
N LYS A 323 3.50 9.55 28.67
CA LYS A 323 3.96 8.42 29.50
C LYS A 323 4.83 7.42 28.74
N SER A 324 4.96 7.57 27.41
CA SER A 324 5.85 6.74 26.60
C SER A 324 7.33 6.91 26.95
N GLY A 325 7.70 8.04 27.54
CA GLY A 325 9.09 8.43 27.79
C GLY A 325 9.78 9.10 26.59
N LEU A 326 9.08 9.24 25.45
CA LEU A 326 9.52 10.06 24.33
C LEU A 326 9.12 11.53 24.52
N LYS A 327 9.79 12.44 23.80
CA LYS A 327 9.45 13.86 23.82
C LYS A 327 8.15 14.08 23.05
N CYS A 328 7.05 14.25 23.77
CA CYS A 328 5.75 14.59 23.20
C CYS A 328 5.48 16.08 23.29
N GLU A 329 4.95 16.67 22.22
CA GLU A 329 4.56 18.09 22.18
C GLU A 329 3.24 18.29 21.46
N LYS A 330 2.51 19.33 21.85
CA LYS A 330 1.34 19.77 21.11
C LYS A 330 1.79 20.52 19.86
N THR A 331 1.46 20.00 18.68
CA THR A 331 1.80 20.63 17.40
C THR A 331 0.88 20.14 16.28
N ASN A 332 0.73 20.97 15.25
CA ASN A 332 0.26 20.53 13.93
C ASN A 332 1.38 19.73 13.23
N PHE A 333 1.07 19.19 12.04
CA PHE A 333 2.05 18.45 11.24
C PHE A 333 3.29 19.30 10.93
N ARG A 334 4.47 18.69 11.11
CA ARG A 334 5.77 19.21 10.68
C ARG A 334 6.68 18.02 10.28
N LYS A 335 7.63 18.27 9.37
CA LYS A 335 8.40 17.20 8.71
C LYS A 335 9.47 16.54 9.59
N ASP A 336 9.90 17.23 10.64
CA ASP A 336 10.95 16.78 11.57
C ASP A 336 10.42 15.95 12.76
N LEU A 337 9.12 15.65 12.79
CA LEU A 337 8.57 14.72 13.78
C LEU A 337 9.11 13.30 13.56
N SER A 338 9.10 12.48 14.61
CA SER A 338 9.29 11.04 14.47
C SER A 338 7.95 10.30 14.39
N VAL A 339 6.97 10.76 15.15
CA VAL A 339 5.60 10.25 15.14
C VAL A 339 4.63 11.42 15.09
N PHE A 340 3.65 11.37 14.20
CA PHE A 340 2.55 12.33 14.14
C PHE A 340 1.25 11.66 14.60
N VAL A 341 0.58 12.28 15.56
CA VAL A 341 -0.69 11.81 16.11
C VAL A 341 -1.77 12.80 15.73
N CYS A 342 -2.71 12.36 14.90
CA CYS A 342 -3.74 13.23 14.35
C CYS A 342 -5.12 12.57 14.34
N THR A 343 -6.11 13.37 13.96
CA THR A 343 -7.46 12.88 13.74
C THR A 343 -7.67 12.55 12.27
N ALA A 344 -8.57 11.61 11.99
CA ALA A 344 -8.97 11.28 10.62
C ALA A 344 -9.66 12.43 9.87
N TYR A 345 -9.97 13.54 10.56
CA TYR A 345 -10.63 14.74 10.01
C TYR A 345 -9.65 15.75 9.40
N ILE A 346 -8.35 15.49 9.44
CA ILE A 346 -7.34 16.36 8.83
C ILE A 346 -7.53 16.43 7.30
N THR A 347 -7.55 17.64 6.75
CA THR A 347 -7.68 17.89 5.30
C THR A 347 -6.45 18.58 4.71
N GLU A 348 -5.59 19.13 5.56
CA GLU A 348 -4.36 19.83 5.18
C GLU A 348 -3.17 18.87 5.14
N HIS A 349 -2.15 19.19 4.33
CA HIS A 349 -0.87 18.47 4.27
C HIS A 349 -0.96 16.96 3.97
N LEU A 350 -2.06 16.45 3.40
CA LEU A 350 -2.28 15.00 3.21
C LEU A 350 -1.19 14.30 2.38
N GLU A 351 -0.67 14.95 1.34
CA GLU A 351 0.44 14.41 0.55
C GLU A 351 1.76 14.43 1.34
N GLU A 352 1.99 15.48 2.12
CA GLU A 352 3.19 15.61 2.96
C GLU A 352 3.18 14.60 4.11
N ILE A 353 2.02 14.30 4.70
CA ILE A 353 1.85 13.25 5.72
C ILE A 353 2.07 11.87 5.10
N GLN A 354 1.54 11.61 3.91
CA GLN A 354 1.78 10.34 3.22
C GLN A 354 3.26 10.15 2.89
N ASN A 355 3.92 11.20 2.42
CA ASN A 355 5.37 11.19 2.18
C ASN A 355 6.16 11.00 3.48
N PHE A 356 5.77 11.69 4.55
CA PHE A 356 6.37 11.53 5.87
C PHE A 356 6.35 10.08 6.35
N VAL A 357 5.21 9.38 6.22
CA VAL A 357 5.14 7.95 6.55
C VAL A 357 5.96 7.13 5.55
N ALA A 358 5.83 7.40 4.24
CA ALA A 358 6.57 6.66 3.21
C ALA A 358 8.08 6.68 3.45
N GLU A 359 8.60 7.80 3.95
CA GLU A 359 10.02 8.06 4.18
C GLU A 359 10.52 7.58 5.55
N GLY A 360 9.64 7.07 6.43
CA GLY A 360 10.02 6.44 7.70
C GLY A 360 9.26 6.93 8.93
N GLY A 361 8.42 7.96 8.80
CA GLY A 361 7.63 8.51 9.90
C GLY A 361 6.59 7.53 10.45
N GLY A 362 6.29 7.68 11.74
CA GLY A 362 5.19 6.97 12.40
C GLY A 362 3.90 7.80 12.37
N LEU A 363 2.76 7.18 12.05
CA LEU A 363 1.47 7.86 12.03
C LEU A 363 0.46 7.14 12.92
N LEU A 364 -0.15 7.88 13.85
CA LEU A 364 -1.25 7.41 14.69
C LEU A 364 -2.50 8.22 14.38
N ILE A 365 -3.53 7.56 13.86
CA ILE A 365 -4.79 8.22 13.48
C ILE A 365 -5.90 7.74 14.39
N GLY A 366 -6.53 8.69 15.07
CA GLY A 366 -7.80 8.48 15.75
C GLY A 366 -8.97 9.05 14.95
N GLY A 367 -10.03 8.30 14.76
CA GLY A 367 -11.22 8.86 14.12
C GLY A 367 -12.38 7.90 14.06
N HIS A 368 -13.58 8.42 14.29
CA HIS A 368 -14.79 7.62 14.33
C HIS A 368 -15.70 7.96 13.13
N ALA A 369 -15.67 7.07 12.13
CA ALA A 369 -16.41 7.24 10.88
C ALA A 369 -17.94 7.26 11.08
N TRP A 370 -18.46 6.64 12.16
CA TRP A 370 -19.88 6.63 12.48
C TRP A 370 -20.45 8.03 12.81
N TRP A 371 -19.79 8.83 13.64
CA TRP A 371 -20.25 10.20 13.95
C TRP A 371 -20.11 11.13 12.77
N TRP A 372 -19.04 10.96 11.97
CA TRP A 372 -18.92 11.66 10.70
C TRP A 372 -20.13 11.37 9.81
N ALA A 373 -20.51 10.10 9.65
CA ALA A 373 -21.70 9.69 8.90
C ALA A 373 -23.00 10.29 9.46
N GLN A 374 -23.11 10.38 10.78
CA GLN A 374 -24.27 10.95 11.47
C GLN A 374 -24.38 12.47 11.26
N THR A 375 -23.25 13.17 11.24
CA THR A 375 -23.18 14.64 11.09
C THR A 375 -23.14 15.09 9.62
N HIS A 376 -22.87 14.17 8.69
CA HIS A 376 -22.82 14.39 7.25
C HIS A 376 -23.88 13.53 6.53
N ALA A 377 -25.13 13.64 6.97
CA ALA A 377 -26.26 12.88 6.43
C ALA A 377 -26.36 13.01 4.90
N GLY A 378 -26.28 11.88 4.19
CA GLY A 378 -26.30 11.82 2.72
C GLY A 378 -24.92 11.76 2.04
N GLN A 379 -23.83 11.87 2.81
CA GLN A 379 -22.46 11.66 2.32
C GLN A 379 -21.99 10.24 2.66
N ASN A 380 -21.13 9.66 1.82
CA ASN A 380 -20.67 8.29 2.00
C ASN A 380 -19.37 8.26 2.81
N PRO A 381 -19.35 7.64 4.01
CA PRO A 381 -18.16 7.57 4.84
C PRO A 381 -16.98 6.86 4.18
N LEU A 382 -17.22 5.95 3.24
CA LEU A 382 -16.13 5.27 2.53
C LEU A 382 -15.43 6.18 1.50
N THR A 383 -15.94 7.39 1.23
CA THR A 383 -15.53 8.14 0.03
C THR A 383 -15.35 9.63 0.30
N ASP A 384 -16.13 10.15 1.24
CA ASP A 384 -16.20 11.57 1.57
C ASP A 384 -15.54 11.87 2.92
N PHE A 385 -15.31 10.84 3.75
CA PHE A 385 -14.50 10.94 4.95
C PHE A 385 -13.01 11.03 4.57
N SER A 386 -12.33 12.11 4.96
CA SER A 386 -10.91 12.35 4.67
C SER A 386 -10.01 11.18 5.06
N GLY A 387 -10.33 10.46 6.15
CA GLY A 387 -9.62 9.27 6.59
C GLY A 387 -9.77 8.03 5.70
N ILE A 388 -10.84 7.91 4.90
CA ILE A 388 -11.06 6.76 4.00
C ILE A 388 -10.86 7.13 2.51
N LYS A 389 -10.76 8.42 2.17
CA LYS A 389 -10.63 8.93 0.77
C LYS A 389 -9.47 8.35 -0.05
N LYS A 390 -8.53 7.63 0.58
CA LYS A 390 -7.42 6.90 -0.09
C LYS A 390 -7.45 5.38 0.08
N CYS A 391 -8.45 4.77 0.75
CA CYS A 391 -8.37 3.37 1.18
C CYS A 391 -9.41 2.38 0.62
N THR A 392 -10.42 2.76 -0.18
CA THR A 392 -11.46 1.78 -0.57
C THR A 392 -11.62 1.61 -2.06
N THR A 393 -11.34 0.42 -2.61
CA THR A 393 -11.88 0.07 -3.94
C THR A 393 -12.01 -1.42 -4.25
N ARG A 394 -13.24 -1.96 -4.28
CA ARG A 394 -13.57 -3.17 -5.07
C ARG A 394 -14.88 -3.03 -5.86
N LEU A 395 -15.95 -2.52 -5.25
CA LEU A 395 -17.20 -2.19 -5.96
C LEU A 395 -17.06 -0.93 -6.85
N GLN A 396 -16.29 0.05 -6.41
CA GLN A 396 -16.00 1.27 -7.18
C GLN A 396 -15.06 1.01 -8.38
N GLU A 397 -14.28 -0.08 -8.39
CA GLU A 397 -13.42 -0.45 -9.52
C GLU A 397 -14.23 -0.96 -10.72
N LYS A 398 -15.35 -1.67 -10.48
CA LYS A 398 -16.19 -2.22 -11.55
C LYS A 398 -17.27 -1.27 -12.06
N PHE A 399 -17.97 -0.58 -11.15
CA PHE A 399 -19.18 0.18 -11.50
C PHE A 399 -18.99 1.69 -11.52
N GLY A 400 -17.81 2.17 -11.12
CA GLY A 400 -17.50 3.59 -11.06
C GLY A 400 -18.33 4.36 -10.03
N TRP A 401 -18.02 5.65 -9.91
CA TRP A 401 -18.60 6.53 -8.90
C TRP A 401 -20.08 6.87 -9.12
N ASP A 402 -20.57 6.80 -10.37
CA ASP A 402 -21.94 7.18 -10.70
C ASP A 402 -22.96 6.15 -10.25
N ALA A 403 -22.57 4.87 -10.20
CA ALA A 403 -23.41 3.82 -9.63
C ALA A 403 -23.72 4.11 -8.17
N PHE A 404 -22.70 4.43 -7.36
CA PHE A 404 -22.87 4.78 -5.95
C PHE A 404 -23.74 6.01 -5.75
N LYS A 405 -23.51 7.08 -6.51
CA LYS A 405 -24.33 8.30 -6.42
C LYS A 405 -25.81 8.01 -6.71
N LYS A 406 -26.10 7.18 -7.70
CA LYS A 406 -27.47 6.76 -8.04
C LYS A 406 -28.09 5.88 -6.95
N VAL A 407 -27.31 4.98 -6.35
CA VAL A 407 -27.76 4.16 -5.22
C VAL A 407 -28.16 5.09 -4.07
N PHE A 408 -27.28 5.99 -3.63
CA PHE A 408 -27.55 6.86 -2.50
C PHE A 408 -28.67 7.88 -2.79
N ALA A 409 -28.75 8.40 -4.02
CA ALA A 409 -29.89 9.21 -4.45
C ALA A 409 -31.21 8.46 -4.30
N ALA A 410 -31.26 7.15 -4.61
CA ALA A 410 -32.44 6.33 -4.38
C ALA A 410 -32.80 6.22 -2.89
N TYR A 411 -31.80 6.13 -2.00
CA TYR A 411 -32.02 6.11 -0.54
C TYR A 411 -32.62 7.42 -0.02
N HIS A 412 -32.26 8.58 -0.58
CA HIS A 412 -32.83 9.88 -0.19
C HIS A 412 -34.33 10.02 -0.45
N HIS A 413 -34.89 9.20 -1.34
CA HIS A 413 -36.31 9.18 -1.66
C HIS A 413 -37.08 8.06 -0.95
N MET A 414 -36.42 7.26 -0.11
CA MET A 414 -37.07 6.23 0.72
C MET A 414 -37.48 6.80 2.08
N SER A 415 -38.70 6.52 2.50
CA SER A 415 -39.25 6.95 3.80
C SER A 415 -39.33 5.84 4.85
N ASN A 416 -39.12 4.58 4.47
CA ASN A 416 -39.17 3.41 5.36
C ASN A 416 -37.83 2.66 5.35
N PHE A 417 -37.04 2.84 6.40
CA PHE A 417 -35.79 2.09 6.60
C PHE A 417 -36.01 0.93 7.59
N PRO A 418 -35.54 -0.29 7.29
CA PRO A 418 -35.53 -1.37 8.27
C PRO A 418 -34.59 -1.03 9.42
N ASP A 419 -34.92 -1.39 10.66
CA ASP A 419 -34.04 -1.20 11.81
C ASP A 419 -33.02 -2.33 11.99
N ASP A 420 -33.30 -3.52 11.44
CA ASP A 420 -32.45 -4.70 11.57
C ASP A 420 -31.33 -4.76 10.50
N ASN A 421 -30.11 -5.08 10.94
CA ASN A 421 -28.92 -5.09 10.08
C ASN A 421 -29.05 -6.08 8.90
N GLY A 422 -29.64 -7.25 9.12
CA GLY A 422 -29.83 -8.24 8.07
C GLY A 422 -30.70 -7.71 6.92
N THR A 423 -31.80 -7.02 7.23
CA THR A 423 -32.67 -6.43 6.22
C THR A 423 -32.07 -5.18 5.58
N LYS A 424 -31.30 -4.36 6.32
CA LYS A 424 -30.52 -3.25 5.75
C LYS A 424 -29.51 -3.73 4.70
N MET A 425 -28.75 -4.79 5.00
CA MET A 425 -27.78 -5.38 4.06
C MET A 425 -28.46 -5.94 2.81
N ASN A 426 -29.63 -6.55 2.97
CA ASN A 426 -30.42 -7.07 1.84
C ASN A 426 -31.04 -5.96 0.98
N LEU A 427 -31.53 -4.88 1.62
CA LEU A 427 -32.01 -3.68 0.92
C LEU A 427 -30.87 -3.02 0.13
N TYR A 428 -29.68 -2.92 0.73
CA TYR A 428 -28.49 -2.41 0.05
C TYR A 428 -28.11 -3.24 -1.16
N ALA A 429 -28.00 -4.57 -1.00
CA ALA A 429 -27.70 -5.46 -2.12
C ALA A 429 -28.75 -5.36 -3.24
N GLU A 430 -30.03 -5.20 -2.90
CA GLU A 430 -31.14 -4.98 -3.83
C GLU A 430 -31.01 -3.67 -4.60
N THR A 431 -30.95 -2.53 -3.89
CA THR A 431 -30.86 -1.20 -4.50
C THR A 431 -29.60 -1.07 -5.35
N PHE A 432 -28.48 -1.62 -4.89
CA PHE A 432 -27.23 -1.56 -5.63
C PHE A 432 -27.31 -2.37 -6.92
N SER A 433 -27.77 -3.62 -6.84
CA SER A 433 -27.92 -4.49 -8.01
C SER A 433 -28.84 -3.88 -9.07
N GLN A 434 -29.96 -3.30 -8.65
CA GLN A 434 -30.90 -2.61 -9.56
C GLN A 434 -30.28 -1.37 -10.20
N THR A 435 -29.52 -0.60 -9.43
CA THR A 435 -28.87 0.62 -9.93
C THR A 435 -27.81 0.35 -10.98
N VAL A 436 -27.07 -0.75 -10.83
CA VAL A 436 -26.02 -1.14 -11.79
C VAL A 436 -26.51 -2.10 -12.87
N GLY A 437 -27.79 -2.50 -12.81
CA GLY A 437 -28.40 -3.43 -13.77
C GLY A 437 -27.77 -4.83 -13.75
N MET A 438 -27.20 -5.26 -12.63
CA MET A 438 -26.49 -6.54 -12.50
C MET A 438 -26.79 -7.19 -11.16
N ASN A 439 -26.98 -8.51 -11.14
CA ASN A 439 -27.23 -9.24 -9.92
C ASN A 439 -25.92 -9.43 -9.13
N LEU A 440 -25.82 -8.73 -7.99
CA LEU A 440 -24.66 -8.74 -7.11
C LEU A 440 -24.79 -9.70 -5.92
N THR A 441 -25.87 -10.49 -5.82
CA THR A 441 -26.10 -11.35 -4.63
C THR A 441 -24.98 -12.35 -4.43
N GLY A 442 -24.45 -12.94 -5.52
CA GLY A 442 -23.31 -13.85 -5.46
C GLY A 442 -22.04 -13.19 -4.90
N PHE A 443 -21.81 -11.93 -5.27
CA PHE A 443 -20.67 -11.16 -4.75
C PHE A 443 -20.82 -10.85 -3.25
N PHE A 444 -22.00 -10.38 -2.82
CA PHE A 444 -22.24 -10.07 -1.41
C PHE A 444 -22.23 -11.34 -0.54
N LYS A 445 -22.72 -12.48 -1.03
CA LYS A 445 -22.61 -13.76 -0.34
C LYS A 445 -21.17 -14.22 -0.16
N ALA A 446 -20.33 -14.07 -1.19
CA ALA A 446 -18.90 -14.37 -1.09
C ALA A 446 -18.14 -13.42 -0.13
N TRP A 447 -18.76 -12.29 0.22
CA TRP A 447 -18.33 -11.37 1.27
C TRP A 447 -18.91 -11.70 2.66
N GLY A 448 -19.59 -12.83 2.81
CA GLY A 448 -20.19 -13.25 4.08
C GLY A 448 -21.51 -12.56 4.43
N TRP A 449 -22.12 -11.81 3.50
CA TRP A 449 -23.39 -11.14 3.80
C TRP A 449 -24.55 -12.14 3.87
N PRO A 450 -25.48 -12.01 4.83
CA PRO A 450 -26.62 -12.89 4.98
C PRO A 450 -27.74 -12.53 3.97
N ILE A 451 -27.45 -12.70 2.67
CA ILE A 451 -28.40 -12.41 1.60
C ILE A 451 -29.55 -13.42 1.64
N LYS A 452 -30.76 -12.93 1.93
CA LYS A 452 -31.99 -13.70 2.05
C LYS A 452 -32.46 -14.14 0.66
N THR A 453 -33.05 -15.33 0.58
CA THR A 453 -33.61 -15.89 -0.67
C THR A 453 -34.65 -14.97 -1.33
N ALA A 454 -35.37 -14.17 -0.55
CA ALA A 454 -36.31 -13.18 -1.07
C ALA A 454 -35.62 -12.11 -1.94
N THR A 455 -34.46 -11.61 -1.52
CA THR A 455 -33.65 -10.64 -2.27
C THR A 455 -33.08 -11.24 -3.55
N GLU A 456 -32.68 -12.52 -3.51
CA GLU A 456 -32.20 -13.23 -4.71
C GLU A 456 -33.30 -13.40 -5.76
N ARG A 457 -34.52 -13.77 -5.32
CA ARG A 457 -35.67 -13.90 -6.23
C ARG A 457 -36.02 -12.57 -6.88
N LYS A 458 -35.93 -11.46 -6.16
CA LYS A 458 -36.20 -10.12 -6.71
C LYS A 458 -35.17 -9.71 -7.77
N LEU A 459 -33.92 -10.12 -7.60
CA LEU A 459 -32.81 -9.76 -8.51
C LEU A 459 -32.57 -10.81 -9.61
N SER A 460 -33.34 -11.90 -9.64
CA SER A 460 -33.12 -13.02 -10.57
C SER A 460 -33.28 -12.65 -12.05
N GLN A 461 -33.92 -11.52 -12.34
CA GLN A 461 -34.12 -10.99 -13.69
C GLN A 461 -32.91 -10.20 -14.23
N LEU A 462 -31.95 -9.85 -13.36
CA LEU A 462 -30.73 -9.14 -13.76
C LEU A 462 -29.61 -10.14 -14.12
N PRO A 463 -28.73 -9.80 -15.08
CA PRO A 463 -27.58 -10.63 -15.43
C PRO A 463 -26.66 -10.82 -14.21
N TYR A 464 -26.22 -12.05 -13.96
CA TYR A 464 -25.36 -12.36 -12.82
C TYR A 464 -23.93 -11.86 -13.02
N TRP A 465 -23.34 -11.31 -11.96
CA TRP A 465 -21.91 -11.04 -11.93
C TRP A 465 -21.11 -12.34 -11.70
N ASN A 466 -20.93 -13.13 -12.76
CA ASN A 466 -20.30 -14.46 -12.66
C ASN A 466 -18.77 -14.47 -12.68
N ASP A 467 -18.11 -13.34 -12.93
CA ASP A 467 -16.64 -13.20 -12.93
C ASP A 467 -16.15 -12.31 -11.78
N HIS A 468 -16.89 -12.28 -10.67
CA HIS A 468 -16.53 -11.43 -9.54
C HIS A 468 -15.25 -11.92 -8.85
N PRO A 469 -14.36 -11.03 -8.39
CA PRO A 469 -13.04 -11.40 -7.84
C PRO A 469 -13.12 -12.31 -6.61
N MET A 470 -14.28 -12.39 -5.98
CA MET A 470 -14.54 -13.26 -4.82
C MET A 470 -15.01 -14.68 -5.17
N ILE A 471 -15.05 -15.08 -6.45
CA ILE A 471 -15.68 -16.35 -6.85
C ILE A 471 -14.88 -17.59 -6.38
N GLN A 472 -13.59 -17.40 -6.13
CA GLN A 472 -12.67 -18.41 -5.58
C GLN A 472 -12.87 -18.70 -4.08
N TYR A 473 -13.72 -17.92 -3.39
CA TYR A 473 -14.02 -18.07 -1.96
C TYR A 473 -15.43 -18.65 -1.69
N ARG A 474 -16.03 -19.31 -2.68
CA ARG A 474 -17.35 -19.96 -2.55
C ARG A 474 -17.29 -21.29 -1.84
#